data_AF-A0A1V1TBE2-F1
#
_entry.id   AF-A0A1V1TBE2-F1
#
_cell.length_a   1.000
_cell.length_b   1.000
_cell.length_c   1.000
_cell.angle_alpha   90.00
_cell.angle_beta   90.00
_cell.angle_gamma   90.00
#
_symmetry.space_group_name_H-M   'P 1'
#
loop_
_entity.id
_entity.type
_entity.pdbx_description
1 polymer ?
#
loop_
_entity_poly.entity_id
_entity_poly.type
_entity_poly.pdbx_seq_one_letter_code
_entity_poly.pdbx_strand_id
1 'polypeptide(L)'
;MVVLLEKSLSLRLGRPSNVRDAEITTPLPSDTNTRRCSQTSLIQGKIYDHLYSPIALAGLDIERGVMAQALASELREIINKNKITFQSLLAEQDKMRDVYFKIELVKQLSLLTLILRAVPAPVGAPTTITDECAAAAHEALDMHQQCMVAIEDNKNDQFMTNRYLNWGILHTPFVPFSVLFTRTVQLSDDTELFYLDRFAESLQLGESAAESITHPYRLYRLLCQAARLYVKQDTPRLFHHEVEMDSVDPWSVFDFASFRNEANDGAGGPELEHNLSQGLSQWFYGNQQLMGLLDDDVTF
;
A
#
# COMPACT_ATOMS: atom_id res chain seq x y z
N MET A 1 -18.19 -1.58 -15.45
CA MET A 1 -17.46 -0.34 -15.17
C MET A 1 -17.82 0.25 -13.81
N VAL A 2 -19.11 0.47 -13.50
CA VAL A 2 -19.55 1.00 -12.19
C VAL A 2 -19.05 0.16 -11.01
N VAL A 3 -19.23 -1.17 -11.04
CA VAL A 3 -18.72 -2.08 -10.00
C VAL A 3 -17.20 -1.98 -9.81
N LEU A 4 -16.46 -1.78 -10.91
CA LEU A 4 -14.99 -1.68 -10.90
C LEU A 4 -14.51 -0.51 -10.05
N LEU A 5 -15.11 0.65 -10.33
CA LEU A 5 -14.77 1.90 -9.69
C LEU A 5 -15.26 1.91 -8.25
N GLU A 6 -16.50 1.46 -8.02
CA GLU A 6 -17.12 1.51 -6.70
C GLU A 6 -16.36 0.65 -5.68
N LYS A 7 -16.02 -0.61 -5.98
CA LYS A 7 -15.27 -1.46 -5.04
C LYS A 7 -13.85 -0.95 -4.79
N SER A 8 -13.18 -0.45 -5.83
CA SER A 8 -11.84 0.11 -5.69
C SER A 8 -11.84 1.38 -4.81
N LEU A 9 -12.84 2.25 -5.00
CA LEU A 9 -13.00 3.47 -4.20
C LEU A 9 -13.44 3.16 -2.77
N SER A 10 -14.33 2.19 -2.57
CA SER A 10 -14.79 1.80 -1.24
C SER A 10 -13.64 1.23 -0.40
N LEU A 11 -12.79 0.36 -0.99
CA LEU A 11 -11.57 -0.11 -0.33
C LEU A 11 -10.61 1.05 0.01
N ARG A 12 -10.38 1.96 -0.94
CA ARG A 12 -9.56 3.17 -0.74
C ARG A 12 -10.11 4.09 0.37
N LEU A 13 -11.42 4.21 0.48
CA LEU A 13 -12.04 5.04 1.52
C LEU A 13 -12.18 4.31 2.86
N GLY A 14 -11.66 3.08 2.98
CA GLY A 14 -11.78 2.27 4.19
C GLY A 14 -13.23 2.00 4.59
N ARG A 15 -14.11 1.74 3.61
CA ARG A 15 -15.54 1.51 3.83
C ARG A 15 -16.07 0.32 3.01
N PRO A 16 -17.19 -0.29 3.41
CA PRO A 16 -17.77 -1.39 2.64
C PRO A 16 -18.28 -0.92 1.28
N SER A 17 -18.21 -1.83 0.32
CA SER A 17 -18.81 -1.69 -1.01
C SER A 17 -20.34 -1.63 -0.90
N ASN A 18 -20.97 -0.62 -1.50
CA ASN A 18 -22.43 -0.55 -1.58
C ASN A 18 -22.99 -1.57 -2.57
N VAL A 19 -22.19 -2.03 -3.53
CA VAL A 19 -22.58 -3.11 -4.45
C VAL A 19 -22.24 -4.46 -3.84
N ARG A 20 -23.26 -5.26 -3.51
CA ARG A 20 -23.05 -6.61 -2.95
C ARG A 20 -22.72 -7.60 -4.06
N ASP A 21 -21.81 -8.54 -3.80
CA ASP A 21 -21.41 -9.53 -4.80
C ASP A 21 -22.59 -10.39 -5.29
N ALA A 22 -23.55 -10.68 -4.40
CA ALA A 22 -24.77 -11.41 -4.73
C ALA A 22 -25.73 -10.64 -5.67
N GLU A 23 -25.59 -9.32 -5.77
CA GLU A 23 -26.43 -8.46 -6.60
C GLU A 23 -25.83 -8.26 -8.01
N ILE A 24 -24.60 -8.74 -8.24
CA ILE A 24 -23.94 -8.68 -9.54
C ILE A 24 -24.48 -9.81 -10.43
N THR A 25 -25.55 -9.52 -11.16
CA THR A 25 -26.20 -10.46 -12.09
C THR A 25 -25.60 -10.43 -13.50
N THR A 26 -24.75 -9.45 -13.79
CA THR A 26 -24.13 -9.32 -15.11
C THR A 26 -23.04 -10.37 -15.31
N PRO A 27 -23.02 -11.08 -16.44
CA PRO A 27 -21.93 -12.01 -16.74
C PRO A 27 -20.61 -11.26 -16.85
N LEU A 28 -19.53 -11.98 -16.59
CA LEU A 28 -18.19 -11.42 -16.72
C LEU A 28 -17.94 -10.99 -18.18
N PRO A 29 -17.34 -9.80 -18.41
CA PRO A 29 -17.13 -9.28 -19.76
C PRO A 29 -16.41 -10.28 -20.69
N SER A 30 -16.77 -10.26 -21.98
CA SER A 30 -16.08 -11.04 -23.02
C SER A 30 -14.68 -10.48 -23.30
N ASP A 31 -14.53 -9.16 -23.27
CA ASP A 31 -13.25 -8.47 -23.40
C ASP A 31 -12.29 -8.86 -22.26
N THR A 32 -11.11 -9.35 -22.64
CA THR A 32 -10.10 -9.87 -21.72
C THR A 32 -9.59 -8.81 -20.76
N ASN A 33 -9.46 -7.54 -21.16
CA ASN A 33 -9.03 -6.46 -20.27
C ASN A 33 -10.09 -6.17 -19.21
N THR A 34 -11.33 -5.93 -19.65
CA THR A 34 -12.45 -5.60 -18.77
C THR A 34 -12.77 -6.76 -17.82
N ARG A 35 -12.63 -8.00 -18.28
CA ARG A 35 -12.73 -9.21 -17.44
C ARG A 35 -11.73 -9.19 -16.29
N ARG A 36 -10.46 -8.95 -16.58
CA ARG A 36 -9.37 -8.90 -15.58
C ARG A 36 -9.57 -7.81 -14.55
N CYS A 37 -9.93 -6.61 -15.01
CA CYS A 37 -10.26 -5.50 -14.11
C CYS A 37 -11.47 -5.85 -13.20
N SER A 38 -12.45 -6.58 -13.73
CA SER A 38 -13.61 -7.06 -12.98
C SER A 38 -13.22 -8.06 -11.89
N GLN A 39 -12.40 -9.05 -12.20
CA GLN A 39 -11.95 -10.01 -11.21
C GLN A 39 -11.13 -9.33 -10.10
N THR A 40 -10.23 -8.43 -10.46
CA THR A 40 -9.45 -7.64 -9.48
C THR A 40 -10.35 -6.79 -8.59
N SER A 41 -11.39 -6.17 -9.15
CA SER A 41 -12.36 -5.37 -8.38
C SER A 41 -13.17 -6.20 -7.37
N LEU A 42 -13.57 -7.43 -7.74
CA LEU A 42 -14.24 -8.34 -6.79
C LEU A 42 -13.32 -8.66 -5.61
N ILE A 43 -12.05 -8.93 -5.87
CA ILE A 43 -11.05 -9.12 -4.81
C ILE A 43 -10.95 -7.88 -3.92
N GLN A 44 -10.94 -6.66 -4.48
CA GLN A 44 -10.90 -5.43 -3.69
C GLN A 44 -12.07 -5.32 -2.69
N GLY A 45 -13.27 -5.75 -3.07
CA GLY A 45 -14.40 -5.84 -2.14
C GLY A 45 -14.14 -6.83 -1.00
N LYS A 46 -13.71 -8.05 -1.34
CA LYS A 46 -13.36 -9.09 -0.37
C LYS A 46 -12.24 -8.68 0.59
N ILE A 47 -11.24 -7.93 0.11
CA ILE A 47 -10.15 -7.41 0.95
C ILE A 47 -10.71 -6.59 2.10
N TYR A 48 -11.59 -5.63 1.82
CA TYR A 48 -12.16 -4.82 2.89
C TYR A 48 -13.00 -5.70 3.83
N ASP A 49 -13.96 -6.44 3.28
CA ASP A 49 -14.93 -7.19 4.09
C ASP A 49 -14.27 -8.20 5.03
N HIS A 50 -13.26 -8.93 4.54
CA HIS A 50 -12.64 -10.04 5.28
C HIS A 50 -11.34 -9.68 6.02
N LEU A 51 -10.67 -8.57 5.70
CA LEU A 51 -9.37 -8.24 6.29
C LEU A 51 -9.36 -6.92 7.08
N TYR A 52 -10.13 -5.91 6.63
CA TYR A 52 -9.99 -4.54 7.15
C TYR A 52 -11.30 -3.90 7.64
N SER A 53 -12.43 -4.61 7.54
CA SER A 53 -13.69 -4.17 8.13
C SER A 53 -13.59 -4.21 9.66
N PRO A 54 -14.40 -3.42 10.38
CA PRO A 54 -14.43 -3.47 11.85
C PRO A 54 -14.66 -4.88 12.41
N ILE A 55 -15.49 -5.69 11.71
CA ILE A 55 -15.77 -7.08 12.09
C ILE A 55 -14.53 -7.96 11.85
N ALA A 56 -13.88 -7.83 10.70
CA ALA A 56 -12.67 -8.59 10.38
C ALA A 56 -11.49 -8.27 11.31
N LEU A 57 -11.34 -7.00 11.68
CA LEU A 57 -10.31 -6.54 12.60
C LEU A 57 -10.60 -7.01 14.04
N ALA A 58 -11.86 -7.04 14.46
CA ALA A 58 -12.26 -7.58 15.77
C ALA A 58 -12.18 -9.12 15.86
N GLY A 59 -12.06 -9.82 14.72
CA GLY A 59 -11.94 -11.27 14.65
C GLY A 59 -10.53 -11.79 15.01
N LEU A 60 -10.37 -13.11 14.99
CA LEU A 60 -9.10 -13.77 15.33
C LEU A 60 -8.06 -13.57 14.21
N ASP A 61 -6.82 -13.26 14.61
CA ASP A 61 -5.68 -13.07 13.71
C ASP A 61 -5.41 -14.28 12.82
N ILE A 62 -5.58 -15.49 13.35
CA ILE A 62 -5.40 -16.74 12.61
C ILE A 62 -6.45 -16.87 11.51
N GLU A 63 -7.72 -16.60 11.81
CA GLU A 63 -8.81 -16.65 10.83
C GLU A 63 -8.59 -15.62 9.72
N ARG A 64 -8.21 -14.39 10.10
CA ARG A 64 -7.86 -13.33 9.14
C ARG A 64 -6.66 -13.71 8.29
N GLY A 65 -5.63 -14.33 8.87
CA GLY A 65 -4.47 -14.84 8.17
C GLY A 65 -4.80 -15.91 7.13
N VAL A 66 -5.72 -16.84 7.45
CA VAL A 66 -6.21 -17.85 6.50
C VAL A 66 -6.95 -17.18 5.33
N MET A 67 -7.83 -16.21 5.62
CA MET A 67 -8.53 -15.45 4.58
C MET A 67 -7.58 -14.63 3.71
N ALA A 68 -6.57 -14.01 4.30
CA ALA A 68 -5.53 -13.28 3.58
C ALA A 68 -4.78 -14.20 2.62
N GLN A 69 -4.36 -15.39 3.07
CA GLN A 69 -3.67 -16.35 2.20
C GLN A 69 -4.55 -16.86 1.05
N ALA A 70 -5.84 -17.10 1.30
CA ALA A 70 -6.78 -17.48 0.25
C ALA A 70 -6.92 -16.38 -0.82
N LEU A 71 -7.08 -15.12 -0.39
CA LEU A 71 -7.17 -13.97 -1.30
C LEU A 71 -5.86 -13.72 -2.06
N ALA A 72 -4.71 -13.90 -1.39
CA ALA A 72 -3.40 -13.77 -2.01
C ALA A 72 -3.21 -14.80 -3.13
N SER A 73 -3.66 -16.05 -2.91
CA SER A 73 -3.65 -17.10 -3.93
C SER A 73 -4.54 -16.73 -5.13
N GLU A 74 -5.78 -16.30 -4.89
CA GLU A 74 -6.72 -15.86 -5.93
C GLU A 74 -6.13 -14.73 -6.78
N LEU A 75 -5.51 -13.73 -6.14
CA LEU A 75 -4.89 -12.60 -6.83
C LEU A 75 -3.62 -13.00 -7.62
N ARG A 76 -2.78 -13.88 -7.07
CA ARG A 76 -1.60 -14.41 -7.77
C ARG A 76 -1.98 -15.16 -9.04
N GLU A 77 -3.08 -15.92 -9.02
CA GLU A 77 -3.58 -16.56 -10.24
C GLU A 77 -3.96 -15.54 -11.31
N ILE A 78 -4.61 -14.44 -10.93
CA ILE A 78 -4.96 -13.36 -11.87
C ILE A 78 -3.68 -12.72 -12.42
N ILE A 79 -2.71 -12.37 -11.55
CA ILE A 79 -1.43 -11.80 -11.96
C ILE A 79 -0.71 -12.72 -12.96
N ASN A 80 -0.65 -14.02 -12.68
CA ASN A 80 0.01 -15.00 -13.55
C ASN A 80 -0.70 -15.14 -14.90
N LYS A 81 -2.03 -15.23 -14.91
CA LYS A 81 -2.84 -15.22 -16.15
C LYS A 81 -2.61 -13.94 -16.96
N ASN A 82 -2.47 -12.80 -16.28
CA ASN A 82 -2.20 -11.51 -16.90
C ASN A 82 -0.81 -11.46 -17.54
N LYS A 83 0.23 -11.91 -16.81
CA LYS A 83 1.61 -11.99 -17.31
C LYS A 83 1.70 -12.88 -18.56
N ILE A 84 1.08 -14.06 -18.56
CA ILE A 84 1.06 -14.98 -19.72
C ILE A 84 0.33 -14.34 -20.91
N THR A 85 -0.86 -13.79 -20.68
CA THR A 85 -1.66 -13.15 -21.74
C THR A 85 -0.86 -12.01 -22.37
N PHE A 86 -0.20 -11.20 -21.55
CA PHE A 86 0.55 -10.05 -22.04
C PHE A 86 1.83 -10.44 -22.79
N GLN A 87 2.58 -11.43 -22.30
CA GLN A 87 3.74 -11.97 -23.02
C GLN A 87 3.38 -12.47 -24.43
N SER A 88 2.19 -13.06 -24.59
CA SER A 88 1.72 -13.49 -25.92
C SER A 88 1.36 -12.32 -26.86
N LEU A 89 0.98 -11.16 -26.29
CA LEU A 89 0.59 -9.95 -27.02
C LEU A 89 1.77 -9.01 -27.30
N LEU A 90 2.86 -9.09 -26.54
CA LEU A 90 4.11 -8.32 -26.77
C LEU A 90 4.81 -8.67 -28.08
N ALA A 91 4.44 -9.77 -28.73
CA ALA A 91 4.84 -10.06 -30.11
C ALA A 91 4.30 -9.01 -31.10
N GLU A 92 3.25 -8.28 -30.72
CA GLU A 92 2.71 -7.11 -31.43
C GLU A 92 3.33 -5.83 -30.82
N GLN A 93 3.97 -5.01 -31.65
CA GLN A 93 4.90 -3.93 -31.29
C GLN A 93 4.24 -2.66 -30.64
N ASP A 94 3.22 -2.84 -29.80
CA ASP A 94 2.43 -1.75 -29.19
C ASP A 94 2.99 -1.33 -27.82
N LYS A 95 3.83 -0.29 -27.82
CA LYS A 95 4.44 0.30 -26.61
C LYS A 95 3.42 0.84 -25.61
N MET A 96 2.24 1.28 -26.06
CA MET A 96 1.21 1.80 -25.16
C MET A 96 0.57 0.68 -24.36
N ARG A 97 0.41 -0.50 -24.97
CA ARG A 97 -0.10 -1.69 -24.28
C ARG A 97 0.82 -2.13 -23.15
N ASP A 98 2.13 -2.00 -23.32
CA ASP A 98 3.14 -2.26 -22.28
C ASP A 98 3.01 -1.33 -21.07
N VAL A 99 2.82 -0.03 -21.32
CA VAL A 99 2.53 0.92 -20.23
C VAL A 99 1.27 0.49 -19.48
N TYR A 100 0.13 0.31 -20.15
CA TYR A 100 -1.11 -0.08 -19.48
C TYR A 100 -1.00 -1.38 -18.69
N PHE A 101 -0.25 -2.35 -19.21
CA PHE A 101 -0.01 -3.60 -18.52
C PHE A 101 0.81 -3.42 -17.24
N LYS A 102 1.90 -2.65 -17.30
CA LYS A 102 2.71 -2.34 -16.12
C LYS A 102 1.90 -1.58 -15.06
N ILE A 103 1.05 -0.63 -15.48
CA ILE A 103 0.12 0.07 -14.57
C ILE A 103 -0.77 -0.93 -13.82
N GLU A 104 -1.39 -1.88 -14.55
CA GLU A 104 -2.26 -2.89 -13.95
C GLU A 104 -1.49 -3.83 -13.02
N LEU A 105 -0.26 -4.22 -13.37
CA LEU A 105 0.58 -5.03 -12.49
C LEU A 105 0.97 -4.30 -11.22
N VAL A 106 1.36 -3.02 -11.29
CA VAL A 106 1.62 -2.19 -10.09
C VAL A 106 0.40 -2.20 -9.18
N LYS A 107 -0.79 -2.04 -9.77
CA LYS A 107 -2.04 -2.08 -9.00
C LYS A 107 -2.22 -3.43 -8.30
N GLN A 108 -2.08 -4.52 -9.03
CA GLN A 108 -2.30 -5.87 -8.49
C GLN A 108 -1.26 -6.26 -7.45
N LEU A 109 0.00 -5.90 -7.64
CA LEU A 109 1.06 -6.13 -6.67
C LEU A 109 0.86 -5.30 -5.40
N SER A 110 0.38 -4.06 -5.51
CA SER A 110 0.03 -3.24 -4.35
C SER A 110 -1.13 -3.84 -3.55
N LEU A 111 -2.14 -4.40 -4.23
CA LEU A 111 -3.22 -5.14 -3.57
C LEU A 111 -2.72 -6.44 -2.92
N LEU A 112 -1.78 -7.14 -3.55
CA LEU A 112 -1.15 -8.33 -2.98
C LEU A 112 -0.40 -7.98 -1.70
N THR A 113 0.37 -6.89 -1.68
CA THR A 113 1.02 -6.40 -0.47
C THR A 113 -0.01 -6.07 0.61
N LEU A 114 -1.12 -5.40 0.27
CA LEU A 114 -2.20 -5.09 1.21
C LEU A 114 -2.84 -6.34 1.81
N ILE A 115 -3.06 -7.38 1.00
CA ILE A 115 -3.56 -8.66 1.49
C ILE A 115 -2.56 -9.29 2.45
N LEU A 116 -1.29 -9.41 2.03
CA LEU A 116 -0.25 -10.07 2.81
C LEU A 116 0.08 -9.33 4.11
N ARG A 117 -0.17 -8.02 4.18
CA ARG A 117 -0.01 -7.24 5.41
C ARG A 117 -0.98 -7.66 6.52
N ALA A 118 -2.13 -8.25 6.16
CA ALA A 118 -3.10 -8.79 7.11
C ALA A 118 -2.71 -10.17 7.65
N VAL A 119 -1.68 -10.82 7.10
CA VAL A 119 -1.15 -12.09 7.62
C VAL A 119 -0.37 -11.79 8.91
N PRO A 120 -0.71 -12.43 10.04
CA PRO A 120 0.00 -12.20 11.30
C PRO A 120 1.44 -12.71 11.20
N ALA A 121 2.38 -11.94 11.75
CA ALA A 121 3.75 -12.39 11.90
C ALA A 121 3.85 -13.51 12.94
N PRO A 122 4.83 -14.44 12.81
CA PRO A 122 5.08 -15.45 13.83
C PRO A 122 5.34 -14.81 15.21
N VAL A 123 4.91 -15.49 16.27
CA VAL A 123 5.14 -15.02 17.65
C VAL A 123 6.65 -14.89 17.90
N GLY A 124 7.07 -13.71 18.37
CA GLY A 124 8.48 -13.39 18.64
C GLY A 124 9.28 -12.92 17.42
N ALA A 125 8.63 -12.70 16.27
CA ALA A 125 9.28 -12.06 15.13
C ALA A 125 9.71 -10.62 15.46
N PRO A 126 10.87 -10.15 14.95
CA PRO A 126 11.36 -8.80 15.21
C PRO A 126 10.54 -7.71 14.49
N THR A 127 9.65 -8.09 13.58
CA THR A 127 8.80 -7.20 12.79
C THR A 127 7.41 -7.80 12.66
N THR A 128 6.40 -6.93 12.58
CA THR A 128 5.01 -7.31 12.29
C THR A 128 4.79 -7.62 10.81
N ILE A 129 5.81 -7.47 9.97
CA ILE A 129 5.76 -7.64 8.52
C ILE A 129 6.46 -8.94 8.15
N THR A 130 5.73 -9.84 7.52
CA THR A 130 6.29 -11.10 7.03
C THR A 130 7.21 -10.87 5.83
N ASP A 131 8.18 -11.76 5.63
CA ASP A 131 9.05 -11.71 4.45
C ASP A 131 8.26 -11.82 3.14
N GLU A 132 7.14 -12.55 3.15
CA GLU A 132 6.23 -12.66 2.01
C GLU A 132 5.58 -11.30 1.67
N CYS A 133 5.14 -10.55 2.69
CA CYS A 133 4.58 -9.21 2.52
C CYS A 133 5.64 -8.22 2.01
N ALA A 134 6.84 -8.26 2.58
CA ALA A 134 7.97 -7.43 2.15
C ALA A 134 8.38 -7.73 0.70
N ALA A 135 8.46 -9.01 0.31
CA ALA A 135 8.78 -9.41 -1.05
C ALA A 135 7.73 -8.91 -2.07
N ALA A 136 6.44 -8.97 -1.74
CA ALA A 136 5.39 -8.41 -2.59
C ALA A 136 5.49 -6.88 -2.70
N ALA A 137 5.84 -6.19 -1.60
CA ALA A 137 6.08 -4.74 -1.60
C ALA A 137 7.25 -4.36 -2.52
N HIS A 138 8.36 -5.11 -2.45
CA HIS A 138 9.51 -4.96 -3.35
C HIS A 138 9.12 -5.14 -4.82
N GLU A 139 8.39 -6.21 -5.16
CA GLU A 139 7.94 -6.46 -6.53
C GLU A 139 7.05 -5.31 -7.04
N ALA A 140 6.17 -4.77 -6.18
CA ALA A 140 5.33 -3.63 -6.51
C ALA A 140 6.14 -2.36 -6.81
N LEU A 141 7.13 -2.01 -5.96
CA LEU A 141 7.99 -0.83 -6.17
C LEU A 141 8.88 -0.99 -7.40
N ASP A 142 9.44 -2.16 -7.66
CA ASP A 142 10.25 -2.37 -8.86
C ASP A 142 9.39 -2.30 -10.14
N MET A 143 8.20 -2.88 -10.12
CA MET A 143 7.27 -2.77 -11.26
C MET A 143 6.82 -1.33 -11.49
N HIS A 144 6.65 -0.53 -10.44
CA HIS A 144 6.39 0.91 -10.56
C HIS A 144 7.52 1.62 -11.30
N GLN A 145 8.77 1.30 -10.96
CA GLN A 145 9.94 1.88 -11.61
C GLN A 145 10.02 1.48 -13.09
N GLN A 146 9.77 0.20 -13.40
CA GLN A 146 9.69 -0.25 -14.79
C GLN A 146 8.55 0.45 -15.56
N CYS A 147 7.45 0.79 -14.89
CA CYS A 147 6.35 1.56 -15.46
C CYS A 147 6.77 3.00 -15.76
N MET A 148 7.48 3.66 -14.83
CA MET A 148 7.96 5.03 -15.01
C MET A 148 8.93 5.14 -16.20
N VAL A 149 9.89 4.21 -16.31
CA VAL A 149 10.80 4.13 -17.47
C VAL A 149 10.01 3.95 -18.77
N ALA A 150 9.00 3.07 -18.78
CA ALA A 150 8.18 2.84 -19.97
C ALA A 150 7.35 4.07 -20.36
N ILE A 151 6.89 4.87 -19.40
CA ILE A 151 6.19 6.13 -19.65
C ILE A 151 7.15 7.16 -20.25
N GLU A 152 8.34 7.30 -19.68
CA GLU A 152 9.39 8.20 -20.18
C GLU A 152 9.82 7.86 -21.60
N ASP A 153 10.00 6.58 -21.92
CA ASP A 153 10.40 6.09 -23.25
C ASP A 153 9.37 6.39 -24.35
N ASN A 154 8.11 6.69 -23.98
CA ASN A 154 7.05 7.09 -24.90
C ASN A 154 6.98 8.61 -25.14
N LYS A 155 7.93 9.40 -24.58
CA LYS A 155 8.38 10.78 -24.91
C LYS A 155 7.39 11.85 -25.44
N ASN A 156 6.07 11.77 -25.28
CA ASN A 156 5.17 12.89 -25.61
C ASN A 156 3.77 12.85 -24.98
N ASP A 157 3.56 12.06 -23.93
CA ASP A 157 2.23 11.97 -23.31
C ASP A 157 2.28 12.35 -21.83
N GLN A 158 2.49 13.65 -21.57
CA GLN A 158 2.33 14.24 -20.24
C GLN A 158 0.94 13.94 -19.66
N PHE A 159 -0.05 13.68 -20.50
CA PHE A 159 -1.37 13.22 -20.11
C PHE A 159 -1.36 11.76 -19.60
N MET A 160 -0.56 10.85 -20.16
CA MET A 160 -0.36 9.49 -19.62
C MET A 160 0.42 9.49 -18.32
N THR A 161 1.43 10.34 -18.19
CA THR A 161 2.15 10.52 -16.91
C THR A 161 1.19 11.02 -15.83
N ASN A 162 0.44 12.09 -16.11
CA ASN A 162 -0.58 12.62 -15.20
C ASN A 162 -1.66 11.59 -14.91
N ARG A 163 -2.12 10.83 -15.90
CA ARG A 163 -3.13 9.78 -15.73
C ARG A 163 -2.59 8.59 -14.93
N TYR A 164 -1.32 8.20 -15.07
CA TYR A 164 -0.73 7.15 -14.25
C TYR A 164 -0.52 7.59 -12.81
N LEU A 165 -0.03 8.81 -12.58
CA LEU A 165 0.09 9.34 -11.22
C LEU A 165 -1.29 9.54 -10.59
N ASN A 166 -2.21 10.21 -11.29
CA ASN A 166 -3.54 10.54 -10.80
C ASN A 166 -4.47 9.33 -10.69
N TRP A 167 -4.37 8.31 -11.56
CA TRP A 167 -5.26 7.15 -11.55
C TRP A 167 -4.62 5.86 -11.00
N GLY A 168 -3.32 5.66 -11.23
CA GLY A 168 -2.60 4.45 -10.87
C GLY A 168 -1.99 4.51 -9.47
N ILE A 169 -1.24 5.57 -9.15
CA ILE A 169 -0.53 5.72 -7.87
C ILE A 169 -1.40 6.38 -6.81
N LEU A 170 -2.20 7.38 -7.17
CA LEU A 170 -3.09 8.04 -6.22
C LEU A 170 -4.32 7.19 -5.87
N HIS A 171 -4.78 6.25 -6.73
CA HIS A 171 -5.86 5.30 -6.37
C HIS A 171 -5.39 3.90 -5.97
N THR A 172 -4.13 3.53 -6.18
CA THR A 172 -3.59 2.28 -5.62
C THR A 172 -2.50 2.61 -4.60
N PRO A 173 -2.76 2.36 -3.32
CA PRO A 173 -2.08 3.05 -2.25
C PRO A 173 -0.60 2.72 -2.15
N PHE A 174 0.09 3.69 -1.55
CA PHE A 174 1.29 3.69 -0.70
C PHE A 174 1.58 2.43 0.15
N VAL A 175 0.78 1.37 0.07
CA VAL A 175 0.94 0.15 0.84
C VAL A 175 2.33 -0.48 0.67
N PRO A 176 2.87 -0.65 -0.55
CA PRO A 176 4.24 -1.15 -0.69
C PRO A 176 5.28 -0.30 0.03
N PHE A 177 5.23 1.02 -0.14
CA PHE A 177 6.14 1.92 0.55
C PHE A 177 5.94 1.87 2.07
N SER A 178 4.70 1.95 2.55
CA SER A 178 4.34 1.94 3.98
C SER A 178 4.79 0.66 4.66
N VAL A 179 4.66 -0.48 3.99
CA VAL A 179 5.19 -1.77 4.44
C VAL A 179 6.70 -1.71 4.55
N LEU A 180 7.42 -1.35 3.48
CA LEU A 180 8.88 -1.30 3.54
C LEU A 180 9.38 -0.26 4.55
N PHE A 181 8.79 0.93 4.61
CA PHE A 181 9.06 1.97 5.60
C PHE A 181 8.90 1.45 7.03
N THR A 182 7.77 0.82 7.33
CA THR A 182 7.52 0.22 8.66
C THR A 182 8.56 -0.84 8.99
N ARG A 183 8.98 -1.65 8.00
CA ARG A 183 10.00 -2.70 8.18
C ARG A 183 11.39 -2.11 8.41
N THR A 184 11.82 -1.13 7.60
CA THR A 184 13.07 -0.36 7.77
C THR A 184 13.19 0.18 9.18
N VAL A 185 12.09 0.77 9.65
CA VAL A 185 11.99 1.38 10.97
C VAL A 185 12.05 0.32 12.08
N GLN A 186 11.22 -0.73 12.01
CA GLN A 186 11.18 -1.79 13.03
C GLN A 186 12.50 -2.55 13.15
N LEU A 187 13.22 -2.74 12.04
CA LEU A 187 14.49 -3.47 12.01
C LEU A 187 15.71 -2.57 12.18
N SER A 188 15.54 -1.25 12.17
CA SER A 188 16.63 -0.27 12.07
C SER A 188 17.64 -0.63 10.97
N ASP A 189 17.13 -1.08 9.83
CA ASP A 189 17.92 -1.56 8.69
C ASP A 189 17.81 -0.57 7.53
N ASP A 190 18.94 -0.03 7.07
CA ASP A 190 19.00 0.95 5.99
C ASP A 190 18.96 0.33 4.58
N THR A 191 19.03 -1.00 4.46
CA THR A 191 19.05 -1.68 3.16
C THR A 191 17.81 -1.38 2.31
N GLU A 192 16.67 -1.20 2.98
CA GLU A 192 15.37 -0.93 2.40
C GLU A 192 15.20 0.54 1.95
N LEU A 193 15.98 1.48 2.52
CA LEU A 193 15.87 2.91 2.22
C LEU A 193 16.17 3.24 0.76
N PHE A 194 17.07 2.49 0.12
CA PHE A 194 17.39 2.69 -1.29
C PHE A 194 16.15 2.55 -2.18
N TYR A 195 15.28 1.57 -1.90
CA TYR A 195 14.05 1.35 -2.66
C TYR A 195 13.02 2.45 -2.41
N LEU A 196 12.92 2.92 -1.16
CA LEU A 196 12.03 4.00 -0.77
C LEU A 196 12.44 5.33 -1.40
N ASP A 197 13.73 5.65 -1.43
CA ASP A 197 14.25 6.87 -2.07
C ASP A 197 14.07 6.84 -3.58
N ARG A 198 14.40 5.72 -4.23
CA ARG A 198 14.18 5.54 -5.67
C ARG A 198 12.71 5.71 -6.04
N PHE A 199 11.79 5.21 -5.20
CA PHE A 199 10.36 5.45 -5.36
C PHE A 199 9.98 6.93 -5.15
N ALA A 200 10.50 7.59 -4.12
CA ALA A 200 10.20 8.99 -3.91
C ALA A 200 10.66 9.83 -5.11
N GLU A 201 11.89 9.59 -5.59
CA GLU A 201 12.49 10.28 -6.73
C GLU A 201 11.71 10.13 -8.04
N SER A 202 11.11 8.96 -8.30
CA SER A 202 10.30 8.78 -9.52
C SER A 202 9.02 9.62 -9.55
N LEU A 203 8.57 10.14 -8.40
CA LEU A 203 7.43 11.06 -8.33
C LEU A 203 7.81 12.52 -8.66
N GLN A 204 9.10 12.81 -8.87
CA GLN A 204 9.57 14.16 -9.19
C GLN A 204 9.26 14.51 -10.65
N LEU A 205 8.04 14.97 -10.92
CA LEU A 205 7.65 15.42 -12.26
C LEU A 205 7.79 16.93 -12.44
N GLY A 206 8.82 17.34 -13.18
CA GLY A 206 9.01 18.74 -13.60
C GLY A 206 9.35 19.70 -12.45
N GLU A 207 9.65 20.95 -12.80
CA GLU A 207 10.14 21.97 -11.85
C GLU A 207 9.03 22.51 -10.91
N SER A 208 7.76 22.44 -11.33
CA SER A 208 6.61 23.00 -10.59
C SER A 208 6.11 22.12 -9.42
N ALA A 209 6.55 20.86 -9.34
CA ALA A 209 6.17 19.92 -8.28
C ALA A 209 6.70 20.30 -6.88
N ALA A 210 7.70 21.17 -6.81
CA ALA A 210 8.40 21.52 -5.57
C ALA A 210 7.67 22.55 -4.69
N GLU A 211 6.68 23.28 -5.23
CA GLU A 211 6.05 24.39 -4.52
C GLU A 211 4.92 23.97 -3.57
N SER A 212 4.23 22.85 -3.85
CA SER A 212 3.16 22.37 -2.96
C SER A 212 3.69 21.52 -1.79
N ILE A 213 3.14 21.76 -0.60
CA ILE A 213 3.45 21.00 0.62
C ILE A 213 2.82 19.61 0.57
N THR A 214 1.69 19.48 -0.13
CA THR A 214 0.87 18.29 -0.29
C THR A 214 1.27 17.44 -1.51
N HIS A 215 2.30 17.85 -2.25
CA HIS A 215 2.79 17.10 -3.42
C HIS A 215 3.37 15.73 -3.01
N PRO A 216 2.98 14.62 -3.67
CA PRO A 216 3.44 13.27 -3.35
C PRO A 216 4.96 13.12 -3.21
N TYR A 217 5.75 13.65 -4.16
CA TYR A 217 7.23 13.66 -4.08
C TYR A 217 7.75 14.15 -2.71
N ARG A 218 7.22 15.28 -2.22
CA ARG A 218 7.72 15.92 -1.01
C ARG A 218 7.38 15.12 0.24
N LEU A 219 6.15 14.61 0.34
CA LEU A 219 5.71 13.78 1.45
C LEU A 219 6.61 12.55 1.59
N TYR A 220 6.79 11.81 0.49
CA TYR A 220 7.53 10.55 0.49
C TYR A 220 9.01 10.78 0.78
N ARG A 221 9.59 11.85 0.25
CA ARG A 221 10.95 12.27 0.57
C ARG A 221 11.13 12.62 2.05
N LEU A 222 10.16 13.33 2.65
CA LEU A 222 10.19 13.63 4.10
C LEU A 222 10.11 12.35 4.94
N LEU A 223 9.30 11.37 4.52
CA LEU A 223 9.24 10.07 5.19
C LEU A 223 10.58 9.32 5.07
N CYS A 224 11.21 9.27 3.90
CA CYS A 224 12.56 8.70 3.77
C CYS A 224 13.58 9.39 4.68
N GLN A 225 13.52 10.73 4.79
CA GLN A 225 14.38 11.49 5.70
C GLN A 225 14.13 11.15 7.17
N ALA A 226 12.86 11.03 7.57
CA ALA A 226 12.50 10.63 8.92
C ALA A 226 13.03 9.22 9.26
N ALA A 227 12.84 8.24 8.37
CA ALA A 227 13.39 6.90 8.55
C ALA A 227 14.92 6.90 8.67
N ARG A 228 15.63 7.69 7.85
CA ARG A 228 17.09 7.84 7.94
C ARG A 228 17.55 8.44 9.27
N LEU A 229 16.81 9.41 9.81
CA LEU A 229 17.13 9.99 11.12
C LEU A 229 16.91 8.97 12.23
N TYR A 230 15.85 8.18 12.13
CA TYR A 230 15.54 7.12 13.09
C TYR A 230 16.64 6.04 13.13
N VAL A 231 16.97 5.44 11.99
CA VAL A 231 18.01 4.40 11.88
C VAL A 231 19.37 4.88 12.41
N LYS A 232 19.71 6.16 12.19
CA LYS A 232 20.95 6.77 12.69
C LYS A 232 20.95 7.03 14.20
N GLN A 233 19.79 7.19 14.83
CA GLN A 233 19.67 7.38 16.28
C GLN A 233 19.73 6.03 17.02
N ASP A 234 19.15 4.97 16.44
CA ASP A 234 19.18 3.60 16.99
C ASP A 234 20.49 2.85 16.74
N THR A 235 21.44 3.43 15.98
CA THR A 235 22.81 2.94 15.94
C THR A 235 23.41 3.17 17.34
N PRO A 236 23.77 2.14 18.13
CA PRO A 236 24.10 2.32 19.54
C PRO A 236 25.29 3.26 19.67
N ARG A 237 25.02 4.49 20.13
CA ARG A 237 26.06 5.36 20.65
C ARG A 237 26.59 4.69 21.91
N LEU A 238 27.79 4.14 21.83
CA LEU A 238 28.61 3.74 22.97
C LEU A 238 28.90 4.96 23.86
N PHE A 239 27.92 5.45 24.59
CA PHE A 239 28.11 6.38 25.69
C PHE A 239 27.09 6.11 26.78
N HIS A 240 27.57 5.46 27.86
CA HIS A 240 26.90 5.38 29.14
C HIS A 240 26.52 6.79 29.63
N HIS A 241 25.22 7.05 29.79
CA HIS A 241 24.74 7.86 30.91
C HIS A 241 23.29 7.47 31.23
N GLU A 242 23.10 6.89 32.41
CA GLU A 242 21.80 6.60 33.00
C GLU A 242 21.06 7.92 33.25
N VAL A 243 19.95 8.12 32.57
CA VAL A 243 18.84 8.94 33.05
C VAL A 243 17.57 8.16 32.76
N GLU A 244 16.91 7.70 33.82
CA GLU A 244 15.53 7.21 33.77
C GLU A 244 14.66 8.29 33.15
N MET A 245 14.22 8.04 31.91
CA MET A 245 13.16 8.79 31.27
C MET A 245 12.05 7.78 31.05
N ASP A 246 10.88 8.06 31.63
CA ASP A 246 9.63 7.32 31.39
C ASP A 246 9.56 6.94 29.92
N SER A 247 9.29 5.66 29.64
CA SER A 247 9.24 5.10 28.29
C SER A 247 8.04 5.65 27.53
N VAL A 248 8.14 6.91 27.10
CA VAL A 248 7.26 7.50 26.11
C VAL A 248 7.59 6.79 24.80
N ASP A 249 6.63 6.02 24.29
CA ASP A 249 6.74 5.39 22.99
C ASP A 249 7.00 6.47 21.91
N PRO A 250 8.20 6.49 21.29
CA PRO A 250 8.55 7.46 20.25
C PRO A 250 7.63 7.37 19.03
N TRP A 251 6.87 6.29 18.89
CA TRP A 251 5.96 6.03 17.78
C TRP A 251 4.60 6.73 17.88
N SER A 252 4.26 7.29 19.05
CA SER A 252 3.04 8.13 19.21
C SER A 252 2.99 9.33 18.25
N VAL A 253 4.15 9.81 17.78
CA VAL A 253 4.27 10.91 16.81
C VAL A 253 3.92 10.48 15.38
N PHE A 254 4.08 9.19 15.06
CA PHE A 254 3.73 8.60 13.77
C PHE A 254 2.42 7.80 13.83
N ASP A 255 1.82 7.68 15.01
CA ASP A 255 0.45 7.23 15.18
C ASP A 255 -0.49 8.29 14.59
N PHE A 256 -0.91 8.11 13.34
CA PHE A 256 -1.84 9.01 12.66
C PHE A 256 -3.20 9.11 13.40
N ALA A 257 -3.52 8.21 14.34
CA ALA A 257 -4.70 8.33 15.21
C ALA A 257 -4.52 9.33 16.37
N SER A 258 -3.28 9.68 16.74
CA SER A 258 -2.99 10.64 17.82
C SER A 258 -3.44 12.07 17.47
N PHE A 259 -3.62 12.40 16.19
CA PHE A 259 -4.24 13.66 15.74
C PHE A 259 -5.68 13.87 16.23
N ARG A 260 -6.35 12.85 16.79
CA ARG A 260 -7.72 12.95 17.30
C ARG A 260 -7.84 12.74 18.82
N ASN A 261 -6.88 12.09 19.47
CA ASN A 261 -7.16 11.37 20.72
C ASN A 261 -6.62 12.01 22.00
N GLU A 262 -6.67 13.35 22.13
CA GLU A 262 -6.47 14.03 23.42
C GLU A 262 -7.66 13.87 24.41
N ALA A 263 -8.62 12.97 24.18
CA ALA A 263 -9.90 12.98 24.89
C ALA A 263 -10.28 11.74 25.69
N ASN A 264 -9.52 10.64 25.72
CA ASN A 264 -9.93 9.52 26.58
C ASN A 264 -8.76 8.62 26.97
N ASP A 265 -8.19 8.90 28.12
CA ASP A 265 -7.16 8.09 28.77
C ASP A 265 -7.81 7.11 29.77
N GLY A 266 -7.29 5.87 29.80
CA GLY A 266 -7.53 4.91 30.86
C GLY A 266 -8.31 3.64 30.50
N ALA A 267 -7.57 2.53 30.30
CA ALA A 267 -7.71 1.29 31.10
C ALA A 267 -6.97 0.11 30.42
N GLY A 268 -5.90 -0.36 31.07
CA GLY A 268 -5.13 -1.54 30.64
C GLY A 268 -5.78 -2.88 30.97
N GLY A 269 -5.59 -3.86 30.08
CA GLY A 269 -6.05 -5.24 30.18
C GLY A 269 -5.58 -6.07 28.97
N PRO A 270 -5.49 -7.40 29.09
CA PRO A 270 -4.36 -8.23 28.63
C PRO A 270 -3.99 -7.99 27.15
N GLU A 271 -2.79 -7.46 26.97
CA GLU A 271 -2.46 -6.55 25.85
C GLU A 271 -1.89 -7.23 24.60
N LEU A 272 -1.44 -8.49 24.64
CA LEU A 272 -0.63 -9.02 23.52
C LEU A 272 -1.41 -9.34 22.23
N GLU A 273 -2.56 -10.02 22.29
CA GLU A 273 -3.37 -10.29 21.07
C GLU A 273 -4.19 -9.06 20.65
N HIS A 274 -4.63 -8.25 21.61
CA HIS A 274 -5.41 -7.05 21.32
C HIS A 274 -4.56 -5.95 20.67
N ASN A 275 -3.26 -5.86 21.00
CA ASN A 275 -2.34 -4.86 20.44
C ASN A 275 -1.99 -5.11 18.96
N LEU A 276 -1.90 -6.38 18.51
CA LEU A 276 -1.58 -6.68 17.10
C LEU A 276 -2.74 -6.31 16.16
N SER A 277 -3.98 -6.61 16.55
CA SER A 277 -5.17 -6.20 15.82
C SER A 277 -5.36 -4.66 15.87
N GLN A 278 -5.12 -4.03 17.03
CA GLN A 278 -5.12 -2.57 17.14
C GLN A 278 -4.05 -1.93 16.23
N GLY A 279 -2.84 -2.49 16.19
CA GLY A 279 -1.76 -2.01 15.33
C GLY A 279 -2.06 -2.17 13.83
N LEU A 280 -2.70 -3.26 13.42
CA LEU A 280 -3.14 -3.44 12.02
C LEU A 280 -4.27 -2.45 11.65
N SER A 281 -5.22 -2.23 12.56
CA SER A 281 -6.31 -1.27 12.39
C SER A 281 -5.78 0.16 12.25
N GLN A 282 -4.94 0.60 13.19
CA GLN A 282 -4.28 1.91 13.18
C GLN A 282 -3.48 2.10 11.90
N TRP A 283 -2.67 1.08 11.52
CA TRP A 283 -1.92 1.12 10.27
C TRP A 283 -2.84 1.30 9.06
N PHE A 284 -3.90 0.49 8.91
CA PHE A 284 -4.78 0.57 7.75
C PHE A 284 -5.47 1.93 7.63
N TYR A 285 -6.14 2.39 8.69
CA TYR A 285 -6.88 3.65 8.65
C TYR A 285 -5.95 4.89 8.59
N GLY A 286 -4.78 4.83 9.23
CA GLY A 286 -3.75 5.87 9.11
C GLY A 286 -3.24 6.01 7.68
N ASN A 287 -3.00 4.89 6.99
CA ASN A 287 -2.63 4.91 5.57
C ASN A 287 -3.74 5.52 4.69
N GLN A 288 -5.03 5.29 4.97
CA GLN A 288 -6.10 5.92 4.20
C GLN A 288 -6.21 7.44 4.43
N GLN A 289 -5.94 7.91 5.65
CA GLN A 289 -5.93 9.35 5.94
C GLN A 289 -4.79 10.07 5.21
N LEU A 290 -3.59 9.47 5.20
CA LEU A 290 -2.45 9.99 4.45
C LEU A 290 -2.77 10.16 2.96
N MET A 291 -3.54 9.23 2.39
CA MET A 291 -3.99 9.33 0.99
C MET A 291 -4.97 10.48 0.77
N GLY A 292 -5.81 10.81 1.74
CA GLY A 292 -6.69 11.98 1.66
C GLY A 292 -5.93 13.29 1.53
N LEU A 293 -4.77 13.41 2.20
CA LEU A 293 -3.91 14.60 2.11
C LEU A 293 -3.25 14.75 0.74
N LEU A 294 -3.03 13.65 0.01
CA LEU A 294 -2.46 13.68 -1.33
C LEU A 294 -3.46 14.08 -2.42
N ASP A 295 -4.77 14.00 -2.13
CA ASP A 295 -5.83 14.36 -3.08
C ASP A 295 -6.09 15.88 -3.14
N ASP A 296 -5.78 16.62 -2.08
CA ASP A 296 -6.11 18.05 -1.95
C ASP A 296 -5.41 18.94 -3.01
N ASP A 297 -4.32 18.45 -3.62
CA ASP A 297 -3.57 19.14 -4.69
C ASP A 297 -3.92 18.69 -6.10
N VAL A 298 -4.70 17.62 -6.26
CA VAL A 298 -5.04 17.08 -7.58
C VAL A 298 -6.23 17.86 -8.13
N THR A 299 -5.97 19.08 -8.61
CA THR A 299 -6.97 19.83 -9.37
C THR A 299 -7.20 19.16 -10.73
N PHE A 300 -8.44 18.74 -10.99
CA PHE A 300 -8.92 18.20 -12.27
C PHE A 300 -8.71 19.16 -13.45
#